data_AF-A0A1F2XUP8-F1
#
_entry.id   AF-A0A1F2XUP8-F1
#
_cell.length_a   1.000
_cell.length_b   1.000
_cell.length_c   1.000
_cell.angle_alpha   90.00
_cell.angle_beta   90.00
_cell.angle_gamma   90.00
#
_symmetry.space_group_name_H-M   'P 1'
#
loop_
_entity.id
_entity.type
_entity.pdbx_description
1 polymer ?
#
loop_
_entity_poly.entity_id
_entity_poly.type
_entity_poly.pdbx_seq_one_letter_code
_entity_poly.pdbx_strand_id
1 'polypeptide(L)' 'MLEGAASFGEIGLTGRLRPASQADRRLDECGKFGIATVIAPEGAAPRPRPRVLAAETLRAAVKAGLAEHPAATGDAAAAA' A
#
# COMPACT_ATOMS: atom_id res chain seq x y z
N MET A 1 3.21 -9.89 13.16
CA MET A 1 2.13 -9.02 12.66
C MET A 1 2.63 -7.58 12.52
N LEU A 2 2.86 -7.11 11.30
CA LEU A 2 2.52 -5.74 10.88
C LEU A 2 1.82 -5.90 9.52
N GLU A 3 0.64 -6.48 9.62
CA GLU A 3 -0.31 -6.75 8.54
C GLU A 3 -0.94 -5.41 8.17
N GLY A 4 -0.45 -4.75 7.13
CA GLY A 4 -1.08 -3.49 6.74
C GLY A 4 -0.43 -2.87 5.54
N ALA A 5 -0.99 -3.12 4.37
CA ALA A 5 -0.81 -2.19 3.27
C ALA A 5 -1.44 -0.84 3.67
N ALA A 6 -0.77 0.27 3.41
CA ALA A 6 -1.42 1.57 3.47
C ALA A 6 -1.98 1.93 2.09
N SER A 7 -3.02 2.77 2.05
CA SER A 7 -3.54 3.30 0.80
C SER A 7 -3.82 4.78 0.96
N PHE A 8 -3.58 5.58 -0.09
CA PHE A 8 -3.99 6.97 -0.13
C PHE A 8 -4.41 7.41 -1.54
N GLY A 9 -5.14 8.52 -1.60
CA GLY A 9 -5.64 9.10 -2.84
C GLY A 9 -6.99 9.78 -2.60
N GLU A 10 -7.34 10.74 -3.44
CA GLU A 10 -8.69 11.29 -3.47
C GLU A 10 -9.58 10.40 -4.35
N ILE A 11 -10.84 10.26 -3.99
CA ILE A 11 -11.79 9.39 -4.70
C ILE A 11 -12.84 10.26 -5.38
N GLY A 12 -12.93 10.16 -6.71
CA GLY A 12 -14.04 10.74 -7.47
C GLY A 12 -15.29 9.88 -7.38
N LEU A 13 -16.46 10.47 -7.70
CA LEU A 13 -17.76 9.76 -7.64
C LEU A 13 -17.83 8.53 -8.57
N THR A 14 -17.07 8.53 -9.67
CA THR A 14 -16.95 7.40 -10.60
C THR A 14 -15.94 6.34 -10.16
N GLY A 15 -15.34 6.50 -8.97
CA GLY A 15 -14.33 5.60 -8.43
C GLY A 15 -12.92 5.83 -8.95
N ARG A 16 -12.66 6.89 -9.72
CA ARG A 16 -11.29 7.30 -10.10
C ARG A 16 -10.48 7.64 -8.85
N LEU A 17 -9.30 7.05 -8.72
CA LEU A 17 -8.34 7.38 -7.68
C LEU A 17 -7.41 8.47 -8.21
N ARG A 18 -7.34 9.60 -7.50
CA ARG A 18 -6.62 10.81 -7.91
C ARG A 18 -5.45 11.12 -6.98
N PRO A 19 -4.39 11.80 -7.46
CA PRO A 19 -3.30 12.25 -6.62
C PRO A 19 -3.80 13.02 -5.40
N ALA A 20 -3.27 12.68 -4.22
CA ALA A 20 -3.51 13.45 -3.00
C ALA A 20 -2.37 14.45 -2.77
N SER A 21 -2.68 15.53 -2.06
CA SER A 21 -1.66 16.49 -1.64
C SER A 21 -0.56 15.83 -0.80
N GLN A 22 0.68 16.29 -1.02
CA GLN A 22 1.90 15.81 -0.34
C GLN A 22 2.12 14.28 -0.48
N ALA A 23 1.87 13.71 -1.66
CA ALA A 23 2.04 12.27 -1.94
C ALA A 23 3.42 11.73 -1.53
N ASP A 24 4.50 12.44 -1.88
CA ASP A 24 5.87 12.03 -1.54
C ASP A 24 6.10 11.96 -0.03
N ARG A 25 5.64 12.98 0.70
CA ARG A 25 5.75 13.01 2.16
C ARG A 25 4.97 11.86 2.79
N ARG A 26 3.77 11.54 2.31
CA ARG A 26 2.98 10.40 2.79
C ARG A 26 3.73 9.08 2.58
N LEU A 27 4.39 8.91 1.43
CA LEU A 27 5.23 7.75 1.16
C LEU A 27 6.44 7.68 2.09
N ASP A 28 7.10 8.82 2.36
CA ASP A 28 8.22 8.88 3.30
C ASP A 28 7.79 8.47 4.73
N GLU A 29 6.65 8.97 5.20
CA GLU A 29 6.11 8.58 6.51
C GLU A 29 5.75 7.09 6.55
N CYS A 30 5.12 6.53 5.50
CA CYS A 30 4.86 5.10 5.42
C CYS A 30 6.15 4.28 5.57
N GLY A 31 7.25 4.72 4.96
CA GLY A 31 8.57 4.10 5.11
C GLY A 31 9.10 4.17 6.54
N LYS A 32 8.96 5.32 7.22
CA LYS A 32 9.37 5.49 8.62
C LYS A 32 8.59 4.60 9.58
N PHE A 33 7.29 4.41 9.33
CA PHE A 33 6.43 3.53 10.13
C PHE A 33 6.57 2.03 9.80
N GLY A 34 7.47 1.67 8.87
CA GLY A 34 7.70 0.27 8.52
C GLY A 34 6.60 -0.36 7.68
N ILE A 35 5.75 0.44 7.02
CA ILE A 35 4.75 -0.07 6.07
C ILE A 35 5.49 -0.71 4.90
N ALA A 36 5.16 -1.96 4.58
CA ALA A 36 5.84 -2.70 3.52
C ALA A 36 5.32 -2.32 2.12
N THR A 37 4.02 -2.07 2.00
CA THR A 37 3.34 -1.80 0.73
C THR A 37 2.41 -0.61 0.86
N VAL A 38 2.46 0.30 -0.11
CA VAL A 38 1.53 1.43 -0.22
C VAL A 38 0.83 1.38 -1.58
N ILE A 39 -0.49 1.40 -1.56
CA ILE A 39 -1.32 1.57 -2.75
C ILE A 39 -1.55 3.07 -2.94
N ALA A 40 -1.15 3.59 -4.10
CA ALA A 40 -1.18 5.02 -4.38
C ALA A 40 -1.84 5.29 -5.74
N PRO A 41 -2.28 6.53 -6.00
CA PRO A 41 -2.78 6.92 -7.31
C PRO A 41 -1.69 6.75 -8.38
N GLU A 42 -2.09 6.59 -9.64
CA GLU A 42 -1.14 6.61 -10.74
C GLU A 42 -0.28 7.90 -10.73
N GLY A 43 0.99 7.75 -11.11
CA GLY A 43 1.97 8.84 -11.08
C GLY A 43 2.64 9.08 -9.72
N ALA A 44 2.31 8.31 -8.68
CA ALA A 44 3.07 8.34 -7.43
C ALA A 44 4.53 7.90 -7.66
N ALA A 45 5.47 8.62 -7.06
CA ALA A 45 6.89 8.33 -7.22
C ALA A 45 7.25 6.95 -6.64
N PRO A 46 8.03 6.11 -7.37
CA PRO A 46 8.48 4.84 -6.84
C PRO A 46 9.42 5.05 -5.65
N ARG A 47 9.38 4.13 -4.69
CA ARG A 47 10.28 4.10 -3.53
C ARG A 47 10.88 2.71 -3.36
N PRO A 48 12.13 2.60 -2.87
CA PRO A 48 12.72 1.31 -2.55
C PRO A 48 12.00 0.64 -1.36
N ARG A 49 11.58 1.43 -0.37
CA ARG A 49 10.65 1.05 0.71
C ARG A 49 9.84 2.30 1.11
N PRO A 50 8.49 2.24 1.23
CA PRO A 50 7.60 1.10 0.96
C PRO A 50 7.52 0.74 -0.52
N ARG A 51 7.13 -0.49 -0.86
CA ARG A 51 6.76 -0.85 -2.24
C ARG A 51 5.51 -0.08 -2.65
N VAL A 52 5.57 0.65 -3.75
CA VAL A 52 4.42 1.43 -4.27
C VAL A 52 3.67 0.61 -5.32
N LEU A 53 2.36 0.43 -5.11
CA LEU A 53 1.43 -0.14 -6.08
C LEU A 53 0.54 0.97 -6.62
N ALA A 54 0.67 1.28 -7.92
CA ALA A 54 -0.20 2.26 -8.56
C ALA A 54 -1.60 1.69 -8.79
N ALA A 55 -2.63 2.48 -8.52
CA ALA A 55 -4.03 2.15 -8.77
C ALA A 55 -4.76 3.32 -9.43
N GLU A 56 -5.44 3.04 -10.53
CA GLU A 56 -6.24 4.03 -11.27
C GLU A 56 -7.63 4.24 -10.65
N THR A 57 -8.15 3.23 -9.94
CA THR A 57 -9.51 3.22 -9.39
C THR A 57 -9.54 2.68 -7.97
N LEU A 58 -10.56 3.08 -7.20
CA LEU A 58 -10.83 2.53 -5.86
C LEU A 58 -10.99 1.01 -5.89
N ARG A 59 -11.66 0.47 -6.92
CA ARG A 59 -11.82 -0.99 -7.09
C ARG A 59 -10.48 -1.69 -7.21
N ALA A 60 -9.56 -1.15 -8.03
CA ALA A 60 -8.23 -1.71 -8.17
C ALA A 60 -7.43 -1.61 -6.86
N ALA A 61 -7.54 -0.48 -6.16
CA ALA A 61 -6.89 -0.29 -4.87
C ALA A 61 -7.37 -1.28 -3.80
N VAL A 62 -8.69 -1.45 -3.67
CA VAL A 62 -9.29 -2.43 -2.74
C VAL A 62 -8.88 -3.86 -3.09
N LYS A 63 -8.91 -4.23 -4.38
CA LYS A 63 -8.45 -5.55 -4.83
C LYS A 63 -6.98 -5.80 -4.47
N ALA A 64 -6.12 -4.79 -4.65
CA ALA A 64 -4.70 -4.90 -4.30
C ALA A 64 -4.47 -5.01 -2.79
N GLY A 65 -5.26 -4.30 -1.97
CA GLY A 65 -5.15 -4.32 -0.51
C GLY A 65 -5.74 -5.57 0.15
N LEU A 66 -6.71 -6.22 -0.50
CA LEU A 66 -7.37 -7.44 -0.03
C LEU A 66 -6.81 -8.73 -0.63
N ALA A 67 -5.89 -8.64 -1.60
CA ALA A 67 -5.21 -9.82 -2.12
C ALA A 67 -4.46 -10.51 -0.97
N GLU A 68 -4.62 -11.83 -0.84
CA GLU A 68 -3.99 -12.61 0.22
C GLU A 68 -2.49 -12.33 0.25
N HIS A 69 -1.96 -11.97 1.42
CA HIS A 69 -0.52 -12.05 1.65
C HIS A 69 -0.15 -13.53 1.64
N PRO A 70 0.87 -13.98 0.88
CA PRO A 70 1.45 -15.29 1.14
C PRO A 70 1.84 -15.30 2.62
N ALA A 71 1.25 -16.25 3.36
CA ALA A 71 1.44 -16.38 4.80
C ALA A 71 2.93 -16.24 5.11
N ALA A 72 3.26 -15.38 6.08
CA ALA A 72 4.62 -15.28 6.58
C ALA A 72 5.06 -16.68 7.00
N THR A 73 6.00 -17.28 6.25
CA THR A 73 6.74 -18.44 6.72
C THR A 73 7.50 -17.99 7.96
N GLY A 74 7.01 -18.36 9.14
CA GLY A 74 7.66 -18.01 10.39
C GLY A 74 6.75 -18.06 11.60
N ASP A 75 6.16 -19.23 11.90
CA ASP A 75 5.97 -19.65 13.29
C ASP A 75 5.90 -21.20 13.45
N ALA A 76 6.76 -21.91 12.72
CA ALA A 76 6.97 -23.35 12.89
C ALA A 76 8.45 -23.63 13.21
N ALA A 77 8.95 -23.01 14.28
CA ALA A 77 10.22 -23.35 14.91
C ALA A 77 10.20 -22.97 16.40
N ALA A 78 9.22 -23.51 17.13
CA ALA A 78 9.23 -23.59 18.59
C ALA A 78 8.49 -24.86 19.04
N ALA A 79 8.89 -26.00 18.47
CA ALA A 79 8.56 -27.33 18.98
C ALA A 79 9.55 -28.35 18.39
N ALA A 80 10.75 -28.41 18.96
CA ALA A 80 11.63 -29.57 18.96
C ALA A 80 12.67 -29.40 20.07
#